data_AF-A0A956PAB8-F1
#
_entry.id   AF-A0A956PAB8-F1
#
_cell.length_a   1.000
_cell.length_b   1.000
_cell.length_c   1.000
_cell.angle_alpha   90.00
_cell.angle_beta   90.00
_cell.angle_gamma   90.00
#
_symmetry.space_group_name_H-M   'P 1'
#
loop_
_entity.id
_entity.type
_entity.pdbx_description
1 polymer ?
#
loop_
_entity_poly.entity_id
_entity_poly.type
_entity_poly.pdbx_seq_one_letter_code
_entity_poly.pdbx_strand_id
1 'polypeptide(L)'
;MRAGENAEQGNFASRARGLALLSILSVVIGVVGGLGAWCLRQLIAVVHNGAFLGHFSFAYDSTLHTPASPLGPFVIAVPFIGAIVVAWIVKNVAPEAKGHGVPEVM
;
A
#
# COMPACT_ATOMS: atom_id res chain seq x y z
N MET A 1 43.03 -35.41 -7.52
CA MET A 1 41.78 -35.00 -8.23
C MET A 1 40.63 -34.58 -7.31
N ARG A 2 40.54 -34.99 -6.04
CA ARG A 2 39.38 -34.72 -5.15
C ARG A 2 39.23 -33.29 -4.58
N ALA A 3 40.21 -32.40 -4.72
CA ALA A 3 40.18 -31.07 -4.10
C ALA A 3 39.31 -30.05 -4.87
N GLY A 4 39.20 -30.19 -6.20
CA GLY A 4 38.39 -29.29 -7.04
C GLY A 4 36.88 -29.51 -6.93
N GLU A 5 36.45 -30.77 -6.76
CA GLU A 5 35.02 -31.13 -6.64
C GLU A 5 34.37 -30.53 -5.38
N ASN A 6 35.08 -30.48 -4.25
CA ASN A 6 34.54 -29.95 -2.99
C ASN A 6 34.34 -28.41 -3.05
N ALA A 7 35.19 -27.69 -3.80
CA ALA A 7 35.10 -26.24 -3.94
C ALA A 7 33.92 -25.82 -4.83
N GLU A 8 33.68 -26.53 -5.93
CA GLU A 8 32.52 -26.28 -6.81
C GLU A 8 31.20 -26.66 -6.13
N GLN A 9 31.16 -27.78 -5.39
CA GLN A 9 29.97 -28.18 -4.62
C GLN A 9 29.62 -27.18 -3.51
N GLY A 10 30.62 -26.63 -2.81
CA GLY A 10 30.42 -25.58 -1.81
C GLY A 10 29.84 -24.28 -2.41
N ASN A 11 30.23 -23.95 -3.65
CA ASN A 11 29.78 -22.75 -4.36
C ASN A 11 28.36 -22.90 -4.93
N PHE A 12 27.98 -24.10 -5.36
CA PHE A 12 26.60 -24.38 -5.78
C PHE A 12 25.64 -24.36 -4.60
N ALA A 13 26.03 -24.96 -3.46
CA ALA A 13 25.23 -24.96 -2.24
C ALA A 13 25.08 -23.55 -1.62
N SER A 14 26.10 -22.68 -1.71
CA SER A 14 26.01 -21.30 -1.26
C SER A 14 25.11 -20.45 -2.16
N ARG A 15 25.21 -20.62 -3.49
CA ARG A 15 24.33 -19.97 -4.48
C ARG A 15 22.88 -20.43 -4.34
N ALA A 16 22.63 -21.72 -4.21
CA ALA A 16 21.29 -22.27 -4.01
C ALA A 16 20.64 -21.74 -2.72
N ARG A 17 21.43 -21.61 -1.64
CA ARG A 17 20.97 -21.02 -0.37
C ARG A 17 20.68 -19.53 -0.48
N GLY A 18 21.55 -18.80 -1.19
CA GLY A 18 21.33 -17.37 -1.48
C GLY A 18 20.06 -17.15 -2.31
N LEU A 19 19.86 -17.94 -3.36
CA LEU A 19 18.65 -17.89 -4.18
C LEU A 19 17.40 -18.23 -3.36
N ALA A 20 17.43 -19.30 -2.57
CA ALA A 20 16.32 -19.66 -1.70
C ALA A 20 15.98 -18.55 -0.69
N LEU A 21 16.99 -17.92 -0.08
CA LEU A 21 16.81 -16.79 0.83
C LEU A 21 16.19 -15.57 0.11
N LEU A 22 16.69 -15.23 -1.08
CA LEU A 22 16.15 -14.12 -1.88
C LEU A 22 14.71 -14.39 -2.32
N SER A 23 14.38 -15.63 -2.70
CA SER A 23 13.01 -16.01 -3.05
C SER A 23 12.06 -15.88 -1.86
N ILE A 24 12.46 -16.36 -0.68
CA ILE A 24 11.65 -16.23 0.54
C ILE A 24 11.48 -14.75 0.91
N LEU A 25 12.55 -13.98 0.86
CA LEU A 25 12.51 -12.55 1.20
C LEU A 25 11.61 -11.76 0.22
N SER A 26 11.67 -12.07 -1.08
CA SER A 26 10.81 -11.48 -2.10
C SER A 26 9.32 -11.75 -1.81
N VAL A 27 8.97 -12.99 -1.44
CA VAL A 27 7.60 -13.34 -1.05
C VAL A 27 7.17 -12.55 0.19
N VAL A 28 8.03 -12.46 1.21
CA VAL A 28 7.72 -11.70 2.44
C VAL A 28 7.48 -10.22 2.13
N ILE A 29 8.36 -9.59 1.36
CA ILE A 29 8.22 -8.17 0.98
C ILE A 29 6.94 -7.97 0.14
N GLY A 30 6.66 -8.88 -0.80
CA GLY A 30 5.43 -8.84 -1.60
C GLY A 30 4.16 -8.96 -0.76
N VAL A 31 4.15 -9.84 0.25
CA VAL A 31 3.03 -9.98 1.19
C VAL A 31 2.85 -8.71 2.02
N VAL A 32 3.93 -8.15 2.57
CA VAL A 32 3.87 -6.92 3.37
C VAL A 32 3.38 -5.74 2.54
N GLY A 33 3.90 -5.57 1.32
CA GLY A 33 3.44 -4.52 0.39
C GLY A 33 1.98 -4.70 -0.02
N GLY A 34 1.57 -5.94 -0.31
CA GLY A 34 0.19 -6.29 -0.65
C GLY A 34 -0.78 -6.02 0.50
N LEU A 35 -0.41 -6.37 1.74
CA LEU A 35 -1.19 -6.06 2.94
C LEU A 35 -1.30 -4.55 3.18
N GLY A 36 -0.21 -3.81 2.95
CA GLY A 36 -0.22 -2.34 3.00
C GLY A 36 -1.21 -1.74 2.00
N ALA A 37 -1.19 -2.20 0.75
CA ALA A 37 -2.11 -1.75 -0.29
C ALA A 37 -3.57 -2.12 0.03
N TRP A 38 -3.81 -3.32 0.55
CA TRP A 38 -5.14 -3.74 0.98
C TRP A 38 -5.68 -2.87 2.13
N CYS A 39 -4.85 -2.58 3.14
CA CYS A 39 -5.21 -1.71 4.25
C CYS A 39 -5.52 -0.28 3.78
N LEU A 40 -4.69 0.27 2.88
CA LEU A 40 -4.93 1.57 2.27
C LEU A 40 -6.29 1.62 1.56
N ARG A 41 -6.62 0.55 0.81
CA ARG A 41 -7.92 0.45 0.13
C ARG A 41 -9.09 0.46 1.10
N GLN A 42 -8.98 -0.23 2.24
CA GLN A 42 -10.01 -0.22 3.28
C GLN A 42 -10.14 1.17 3.94
N LEU A 43 -9.02 1.86 4.18
CA LEU A 43 -9.03 3.21 4.73
C LEU A 43 -9.74 4.19 3.81
N ILE A 44 -9.49 4.11 2.49
CA ILE A 44 -10.19 4.93 1.49
C ILE A 44 -11.70 4.66 1.56
N ALA A 45 -12.11 3.40 1.66
CA ALA A 45 -13.52 3.04 1.79
C ALA A 45 -14.17 3.63 3.05
N VAL A 46 -13.48 3.60 4.20
CA VAL A 46 -13.96 4.18 5.47
C VAL A 46 -14.09 5.69 5.38
N VAL A 47 -13.07 6.38 4.84
CA VAL A 47 -13.11 7.85 4.68
C VAL A 47 -14.21 8.24 3.71
N HIS A 48 -14.36 7.52 2.60
CA HIS A 48 -15.41 7.79 1.62
C HIS A 48 -16.81 7.57 2.22
N ASN A 49 -17.05 6.44 2.87
CA ASN A 49 -18.35 6.11 3.45
C ASN A 49 -18.72 7.02 4.63
N GLY A 50 -17.76 7.27 5.53
CA GLY A 50 -17.95 8.17 6.68
C GLY A 50 -18.23 9.60 6.24
N ALA A 51 -17.57 10.07 5.18
CA ALA A 51 -17.68 11.46 4.78
C ALA A 51 -18.80 11.73 3.74
N PHE A 52 -19.21 10.74 2.93
CA PHE A 52 -20.34 10.89 2.01
C PHE A 52 -21.69 10.48 2.62
N LEU A 53 -21.73 9.53 3.56
CA LEU A 53 -22.99 8.99 4.12
C LEU A 53 -23.13 9.20 5.63
N GLY A 54 -22.10 9.68 6.34
CA GLY A 54 -22.14 9.90 7.79
C GLY A 54 -22.09 8.62 8.64
N HIS A 55 -21.85 7.46 8.00
CA HIS A 55 -21.77 6.16 8.67
C HIS A 55 -20.36 5.58 8.55
N PHE A 56 -19.73 5.29 9.69
CA PHE A 56 -18.50 4.49 9.76
C PHE A 56 -18.85 3.02 9.51
N SER A 57 -18.79 2.57 8.25
CA SER A 57 -18.88 1.15 7.91
C SER A 57 -17.73 0.74 7.00
N PHE A 58 -17.07 -0.36 7.38
CA PHE A 58 -16.02 -1.03 6.62
C PHE A 58 -16.58 -1.88 5.46
N ALA A 59 -17.90 -2.01 5.34
CA ALA A 59 -18.55 -2.73 4.25
C ALA A 59 -18.69 -1.81 3.02
N TYR A 60 -17.74 -1.90 2.09
CA TYR A 60 -17.85 -1.33 0.76
C TYR A 60 -18.44 -2.38 -0.18
N ASP A 61 -19.75 -2.33 -0.39
CA ASP A 61 -20.41 -3.15 -1.41
C ASP A 61 -20.25 -2.47 -2.78
N SER A 62 -19.37 -3.03 -3.61
CA SER A 62 -19.05 -2.52 -4.95
C SER A 62 -20.09 -2.86 -6.02
N THR A 63 -21.18 -3.56 -5.66
CA THR A 63 -22.22 -3.99 -6.63
C THR A 63 -23.44 -3.09 -6.68
N LEU A 64 -23.57 -2.12 -5.77
CA LEU A 64 -24.70 -1.19 -5.74
C LEU A 64 -24.21 0.25 -5.92
N HIS A 65 -24.82 0.95 -6.90
CA HIS A 65 -24.64 2.38 -7.05
C HIS A 65 -25.03 3.07 -5.75
N THR A 66 -24.13 3.90 -5.22
CA THR A 66 -24.35 4.67 -4.00
C THR A 66 -25.65 5.47 -4.14
N PRO A 67 -26.65 5.26 -3.26
CA PRO A 67 -27.85 6.09 -3.28
C PRO A 67 -27.48 7.55 -2.98
N ALA A 68 -28.35 8.49 -3.39
CA ALA A 68 -28.12 9.92 -3.22
C ALA A 68 -27.71 10.22 -1.77
N SER A 69 -26.51 10.81 -1.60
CA SER A 69 -26.01 11.20 -0.29
C SER A 69 -27.06 12.05 0.44
N PRO A 70 -27.38 11.77 1.72
CA PRO A 70 -28.27 12.62 2.51
C PRO A 70 -27.76 14.07 2.63
N LEU A 71 -26.48 14.32 2.31
CA LEU A 71 -25.83 15.64 2.39
C LEU A 71 -26.06 16.52 1.15
N GLY A 72 -26.68 16.01 0.07
CA GLY A 72 -26.92 16.81 -1.13
C GLY A 72 -25.64 17.48 -1.67
N PRO A 73 -25.69 18.72 -2.19
CA PRO A 73 -24.53 19.41 -2.79
C PRO A 73 -23.34 19.66 -1.83
N PHE A 74 -23.55 19.58 -0.51
CA PHE A 74 -22.51 19.83 0.49
C PHE A 74 -21.42 18.77 0.54
N VAL A 75 -21.59 17.67 -0.20
CA VAL A 75 -20.60 16.60 -0.32
C VAL A 75 -19.26 17.08 -0.90
N ILE A 76 -19.21 18.24 -1.56
CA ILE A 76 -17.98 18.86 -2.09
C ILE A 76 -17.11 19.46 -0.97
N ALA A 77 -17.69 19.83 0.17
CA ALA A 77 -16.94 20.38 1.30
C ALA A 77 -16.01 19.33 1.94
N VAL A 78 -16.38 18.05 1.83
CA VAL A 78 -15.64 16.91 2.36
C VAL A 78 -14.26 16.74 1.71
N PRO A 79 -14.13 16.56 0.37
CA PRO A 79 -12.83 16.45 -0.27
C PRO A 79 -12.03 17.75 -0.14
N PHE A 80 -12.69 18.90 -0.04
CA PHE A 80 -12.03 20.19 0.17
C PHE A 80 -11.30 20.23 1.53
N ILE A 81 -11.98 19.88 2.62
CA ILE A 81 -11.37 19.79 3.95
C ILE A 81 -10.31 18.67 4.00
N GLY A 82 -10.61 17.51 3.40
CA GLY A 82 -9.67 16.40 3.30
C GLY A 82 -8.36 16.80 2.61
N ALA A 83 -8.45 17.54 1.51
CA ALA A 83 -7.27 18.05 0.79
C ALA A 83 -6.44 19.01 1.64
N ILE A 84 -7.08 19.90 2.42
CA ILE A 84 -6.37 20.82 3.32
C ILE A 84 -5.61 20.05 4.41
N VAL A 85 -6.26 19.07 5.04
CA VAL A 85 -5.64 18.24 6.09
C VAL A 85 -4.46 17.44 5.52
N VAL A 86 -4.65 16.76 4.38
CA VAL A 86 -3.58 15.99 3.73
C VAL A 86 -2.43 16.90 3.33
N ALA A 87 -2.70 18.07 2.74
CA ALA A 87 -1.65 19.02 2.37
C ALA A 87 -0.84 19.51 3.58
N TRP A 88 -1.49 19.71 4.73
CA TRP A 88 -0.82 20.08 5.97
C TRP A 88 0.06 18.93 6.52
N ILE A 89 -0.44 17.69 6.51
CA ILE A 89 0.30 16.50 6.94
C ILE A 89 1.54 16.30 6.06
N VAL A 90 1.38 16.28 4.74
CA VAL A 90 2.49 16.07 3.80
C VAL A 90 3.55 17.16 3.94
N LYS A 91 3.14 18.41 4.18
CA LYS A 91 4.07 19.52 4.38
C LYS A 91 4.89 19.40 5.67
N ASN A 92 4.30 18.89 6.75
CA ASN A 92 4.93 18.90 8.08
C ASN A 92 5.59 17.59 8.48
N VAL A 93 5.09 16.45 8.01
CA VAL A 93 5.50 15.12 8.50
C VAL A 93 6.44 14.40 7.55
N ALA A 94 6.21 14.47 6.24
CA ALA A 94 6.98 13.73 5.24
C ALA A 94 6.96 14.46 3.88
N PRO A 95 7.79 15.50 3.68
CA PRO A 95 7.86 16.21 2.41
C PRO A 95 8.33 15.34 1.24
N GLU A 96 8.99 14.21 1.51
CA GLU A 96 9.36 13.18 0.53
C GLU A 96 8.17 12.38 -0.01
N ALA A 97 7.03 12.35 0.68
CA ALA A 97 5.80 11.71 0.20
C ALA A 97 5.04 12.59 -0.83
N LYS A 98 5.67 13.67 -1.30
CA LYS A 98 5.04 14.69 -2.13
C LYS A 98 5.23 14.33 -3.59
N GLY A 99 4.15 13.89 -4.24
CA GLY A 99 4.14 13.57 -5.66
C GLY A 99 3.74 12.14 -5.93
N HIS A 100 4.28 11.56 -7.01
CA HIS A 100 3.87 10.26 -7.52
C HIS A 100 4.39 9.09 -6.66
N GLY A 101 5.54 9.25 -5.99
CA GLY A 101 6.19 8.20 -5.20
C GLY A 101 7.04 7.23 -6.03
N VAL A 102 6.90 7.19 -7.36
CA VAL A 102 7.71 6.34 -8.25
C VAL A 102 9.08 6.95 -8.57
N PRO A 103 9.23 8.25 -8.90
CA PRO A 103 10.54 8.86 -9.13
C PRO A 103 11.48 8.79 -7.92
N GLU A 104 10.95 8.68 -6.72
CA GLU A 104 11.70 8.68 -5.47
C GLU A 104 12.32 7.30 -5.14
N VAL A 105 11.87 6.24 -5.83
CA VAL A 105 12.35 4.86 -5.64
C VAL A 105 12.98 4.26 -6.90
N MET A 106 13.04 5.02 -8.00
CA MET A 106 13.67 4.67 -9.28
C MET A 106 15.09 5.22 -9.36
#